data_AF-A0AAP6VMI5-F1
#
_entry.id   AF-A0AAP6VMI5-F1
#
_cell.length_a   1.000
_cell.length_b   1.000
_cell.length_c   1.000
_cell.angle_alpha   90.00
_cell.angle_beta   90.00
_cell.angle_gamma   90.00
#
_symmetry.space_group_name_H-M   'P 1'
#
loop_
_entity.id
_entity.type
_entity.pdbx_description
1 polymer ?
#
loop_
_entity_poly.entity_id
_entity_poly.type
_entity_poly.pdbx_seq_one_letter_code
_entity_poly.pdbx_strand_id
1 'polypeptide(L)'
;MTKIDRYKILVRYLISIGVAASQQELGTKVGYNNASAFSQVINGKAVEPKNFMNKLKELSPNLNLEWLETGEGNMLIEENVNSQENTQENAGSGQQFNGPITGDNPQFAGNNLTNNPPCTFGVEIDKIVSAMTAQADLTKEAHELTRRAQAQVDVAQQQINRLLAIIEQKLNIVPV
;
A
#
# COMPACT_ATOMS: atom_id res chain seq x y z
N MET A 1 -13.70 -7.11 10.36
CA MET A 1 -12.64 -7.75 9.55
C MET A 1 -12.99 -9.22 9.36
N THR A 2 -12.98 -9.75 8.13
CA THR A 2 -13.33 -11.16 7.90
C THR A 2 -12.13 -12.08 8.14
N LYS A 3 -12.39 -13.38 8.31
CA LYS A 3 -11.36 -14.43 8.43
C LYS A 3 -10.39 -14.43 7.23
N ILE A 4 -10.92 -14.23 6.03
CA ILE A 4 -10.13 -14.15 4.79
C ILE A 4 -9.26 -12.89 4.77
N ASP A 5 -9.75 -11.76 5.27
CA ASP A 5 -8.94 -10.54 5.38
C ASP A 5 -7.76 -10.74 6.35
N ARG A 6 -8.00 -11.44 7.47
CA ARG A 6 -6.95 -11.80 8.42
C ARG A 6 -5.87 -12.67 7.80
N TYR A 7 -6.26 -13.65 6.98
CA TYR A 7 -5.29 -14.44 6.22
C TYR A 7 -4.43 -13.61 5.28
N LYS A 8 -5.03 -12.64 4.57
CA LYS A 8 -4.26 -11.74 3.70
C LYS A 8 -3.28 -10.87 4.49
N ILE A 9 -3.70 -10.34 5.64
CA ILE A 9 -2.84 -9.56 6.52
C ILE A 9 -1.67 -10.41 7.02
N LEU A 10 -1.95 -11.62 7.52
CA LEU A 10 -0.91 -12.53 7.99
C LEU A 10 0.09 -12.89 6.88
N VAL A 11 -0.39 -13.24 5.68
CA VAL A 11 0.48 -13.57 4.54
C VAL A 11 1.40 -12.40 4.18
N ARG A 12 0.86 -11.17 4.13
CA ARG A 12 1.66 -9.97 3.86
C ARG A 12 2.70 -9.74 4.95
N TYR A 13 2.31 -9.92 6.22
CA TYR A 13 3.22 -9.80 7.35
C TYR A 13 4.37 -10.81 7.26
N LEU A 14 4.08 -12.09 7.01
CA LEU A 14 5.09 -13.15 6.87
C LEU A 14 6.08 -12.87 5.73
N ILE A 15 5.60 -12.30 4.62
CA ILE A 15 6.47 -11.87 3.52
C ILE A 15 7.33 -10.67 3.95
N SER A 16 6.76 -9.68 4.66
CA SER A 16 7.51 -8.49 5.10
C SER A 16 8.63 -8.78 6.08
N ILE A 17 8.48 -9.80 6.94
CA ILE A 17 9.53 -10.22 7.89
C ILE A 17 10.52 -11.22 7.26
N GLY A 18 10.37 -11.54 5.97
CA GLY A 18 11.29 -12.43 5.25
C GLY A 18 11.09 -13.93 5.50
N VAL A 19 9.97 -14.36 6.10
CA VAL A 19 9.65 -15.80 6.25
C VAL A 19 9.47 -16.48 4.89
N ALA A 20 9.00 -15.75 3.87
CA ALA A 20 8.96 -16.21 2.48
C ALA A 20 9.12 -15.02 1.53
N ALA A 21 9.76 -15.22 0.38
CA ALA A 21 9.92 -14.18 -0.63
C ALA A 21 8.64 -13.92 -1.43
N SER A 22 7.72 -14.89 -1.46
CA SER A 22 6.45 -14.77 -2.15
C SER A 22 5.33 -15.59 -1.50
N GLN A 23 4.09 -15.26 -1.84
CA GLN A 23 2.91 -16.02 -1.43
C GLN A 23 2.97 -17.48 -1.91
N GLN A 24 3.60 -17.75 -3.06
CA GLN A 24 3.74 -19.11 -3.59
C GLN A 24 4.69 -19.93 -2.72
N GLU A 25 5.85 -19.35 -2.39
CA GLU A 25 6.84 -19.98 -1.52
C GLU A 25 6.27 -20.25 -0.12
N LEU A 26 5.49 -19.30 0.41
CA LEU A 26 4.78 -19.50 1.68
C LEU A 26 3.83 -20.69 1.60
N GLY A 27 3.08 -20.82 0.51
CA GLY A 27 2.23 -21.99 0.26
C GLY A 27 3.02 -23.30 0.29
N THR A 28 4.19 -23.33 -0.35
CA THR A 28 5.08 -24.51 -0.33
C THR A 28 5.59 -24.82 1.07
N LYS A 29 5.94 -23.81 1.89
CA LYS A 29 6.35 -24.00 3.29
C LYS A 29 5.22 -24.51 4.19
N VAL A 30 3.99 -24.08 3.92
CA VAL A 30 2.75 -24.64 4.52
C VAL A 30 2.42 -26.03 3.94
N GLY A 31 3.23 -26.60 3.04
CA GLY A 31 3.03 -27.92 2.46
C GLY A 31 1.90 -28.00 1.44
N TYR A 32 1.63 -26.91 0.73
CA TYR A 32 0.86 -26.95 -0.52
C TYR A 32 1.81 -27.21 -1.68
N ASN A 33 1.57 -28.30 -2.40
CA ASN A 33 2.31 -28.60 -3.64
C ASN A 33 1.92 -27.69 -4.81
N ASN A 34 0.78 -27.00 -4.71
CA ASN A 34 0.27 -26.14 -5.77
C ASN A 34 0.04 -24.72 -5.24
N ALA A 35 0.80 -23.76 -5.78
CA ALA A 35 0.71 -22.34 -5.45
C ALA A 35 -0.71 -21.76 -5.70
N SER A 36 -1.41 -22.27 -6.70
CA SER A 36 -2.79 -21.85 -7.01
C SER A 36 -3.78 -22.28 -5.92
N ALA A 37 -3.57 -23.45 -5.31
CA ALA A 37 -4.44 -23.95 -4.25
C ALA A 37 -4.34 -23.08 -2.99
N PHE A 38 -3.12 -22.69 -2.60
CA PHE A 38 -2.92 -21.76 -1.49
C PHE A 38 -3.58 -20.40 -1.76
N SER A 39 -3.38 -19.84 -2.97
CA SER A 39 -4.02 -18.58 -3.35
C SER A 39 -5.54 -18.63 -3.35
N GLN A 40 -6.15 -19.76 -3.75
CA GLN A 40 -7.60 -19.92 -3.70
C GLN A 40 -8.14 -19.91 -2.27
N VAL A 41 -7.42 -20.50 -1.30
CA VAL A 41 -7.79 -20.45 0.13
C VAL A 41 -7.68 -19.04 0.69
N ILE A 42 -6.57 -18.34 0.43
CA ILE A 42 -6.35 -16.94 0.86
C ILE A 42 -7.37 -15.97 0.24
N ASN A 43 -7.94 -16.33 -0.91
CA ASN A 43 -8.98 -15.54 -1.58
C ASN A 43 -10.41 -16.00 -1.24
N GLY A 44 -10.59 -16.97 -0.34
CA GLY A 44 -11.90 -17.51 0.04
C GLY A 44 -12.64 -18.26 -1.06
N LYS A 45 -11.94 -18.66 -2.14
CA LYS A 45 -12.49 -19.43 -3.27
C LYS A 45 -12.48 -20.94 -3.02
N ALA A 46 -11.65 -21.41 -2.10
CA ALA A 46 -11.53 -22.81 -1.72
C ALA A 46 -11.63 -22.97 -0.21
N VAL A 47 -12.13 -24.13 0.22
CA VAL A 47 -12.21 -24.51 1.64
C VAL A 47 -10.80 -24.73 2.17
N GLU A 48 -10.49 -24.14 3.32
CA GLU A 48 -9.24 -24.37 4.01
C GLU A 48 -9.10 -25.83 4.47
N PRO A 49 -7.92 -26.46 4.33
CA PRO A 49 -7.70 -27.79 4.87
C PRO A 49 -7.66 -27.74 6.40
N LYS A 50 -8.07 -28.84 7.06
CA LYS A 50 -8.16 -28.93 8.53
C LYS A 50 -6.89 -28.53 9.27
N ASN A 51 -5.72 -28.72 8.66
CA ASN A 51 -4.42 -28.45 9.28
C ASN A 51 -3.85 -27.08 8.88
N PHE A 52 -4.61 -26.23 8.19
CA PHE A 52 -4.13 -24.97 7.65
C PHE A 52 -3.56 -24.04 8.73
N MET A 53 -4.34 -23.80 9.78
CA MET A 53 -3.96 -22.89 10.86
C MET A 53 -2.77 -23.42 11.67
N ASN A 54 -2.72 -24.73 11.92
CA ASN A 54 -1.61 -25.37 12.63
C ASN A 54 -0.29 -25.17 11.89
N LYS A 55 -0.29 -25.32 10.56
CA LYS A 55 0.90 -25.09 9.75
C LYS A 55 1.33 -23.62 9.70
N LEU A 56 0.37 -22.68 9.78
CA LEU A 56 0.70 -21.26 9.92
C LEU A 56 1.32 -20.95 11.29
N LYS A 57 0.86 -21.63 12.35
CA LYS A 57 1.44 -21.56 13.70
C LYS A 57 2.85 -22.16 13.76
N GLU A 58 3.13 -23.21 12.99
CA GLU A 58 4.48 -23.77 12.84
C GLU A 58 5.45 -22.76 12.19
N LEU A 59 4.97 -21.98 11.22
CA LEU A 59 5.79 -20.94 10.56
C LEU A 59 5.99 -19.70 11.41
N SER A 60 5.01 -19.37 12.25
CA SER A 60 5.08 -18.24 13.17
C SER A 60 4.62 -18.70 14.55
N PRO A 61 5.56 -19.13 15.41
CA PRO A 61 5.25 -19.60 16.76
C PRO A 61 4.51 -18.55 17.59
N ASN A 62 4.76 -17.27 17.31
CA ASN A 62 4.12 -16.14 17.99
C ASN A 62 2.76 -15.79 17.41
N LEU A 63 2.22 -16.55 16.45
CA LEU A 63 0.89 -16.29 15.87
C LEU A 63 -0.23 -16.56 16.87
N ASN A 64 -1.16 -15.61 17.01
CA ASN A 64 -2.38 -15.82 17.76
C ASN A 64 -3.44 -16.53 16.90
N LEU A 65 -3.78 -17.77 17.26
CA LEU A 65 -4.79 -18.56 16.56
C LEU A 65 -6.22 -18.02 16.80
N GLU A 66 -6.48 -17.52 18.01
CA GLU A 66 -7.78 -16.96 18.38
C GLU A 66 -8.08 -15.72 17.54
N TRP A 67 -7.10 -14.82 17.39
CA TRP A 67 -7.21 -13.68 16.47
C TRP A 67 -7.52 -14.14 15.04
N LEU A 68 -6.91 -15.24 14.58
CA LEU A 68 -7.12 -15.74 13.23
C LEU A 68 -8.56 -16.26 13.03
N GLU A 69 -9.15 -16.87 14.05
CA GLU A 69 -10.50 -17.46 14.04
C GLU A 69 -11.61 -16.46 14.33
N THR A 70 -11.50 -15.69 15.41
CA THR A 70 -12.54 -14.78 15.91
C THR A 70 -12.28 -13.35 15.45
N GLY A 71 -11.00 -12.97 15.35
CA GLY A 71 -10.58 -11.58 15.12
C GLY A 71 -10.36 -10.80 16.41
N GLU A 72 -10.45 -11.46 17.57
CA GLU A 72 -10.26 -10.84 18.88
C GLU A 72 -8.76 -10.83 19.25
N GLY A 73 -8.31 -9.74 19.88
CA GLY A 73 -6.92 -9.55 20.29
C GLY A 73 -5.97 -9.10 19.16
N ASN A 74 -4.68 -9.42 19.32
CA ASN A 74 -3.62 -9.06 18.38
C ASN A 74 -3.21 -10.25 17.51
N MET A 75 -2.72 -9.97 16.29
CA MET A 75 -2.22 -11.00 15.35
C MET A 75 -1.08 -11.82 15.93
N LEU A 76 -0.20 -11.19 16.71
CA LEU A 76 0.93 -11.85 17.35
C LEU A 76 0.70 -11.84 18.85
N ILE A 77 0.98 -12.98 19.47
CA ILE A 77 1.13 -13.11 20.91
C ILE A 77 2.49 -12.49 21.23
N GLU A 78 2.47 -11.38 21.96
CA GLU A 78 3.69 -10.84 22.53
C GLU A 78 4.18 -11.85 23.58
N GLU A 79 5.38 -12.39 23.38
CA GLU A 79 6.04 -13.16 24.43
C GLU A 79 6.17 -12.22 25.62
N ASN A 80 5.39 -12.51 26.66
CA ASN A 80 5.45 -11.82 27.94
C ASN A 80 6.81 -12.14 28.56
N VAL A 81 7.85 -11.41 28.17
CA VAL A 81 9.12 -11.35 28.89
C VAL A 81 8.81 -10.56 30.16
N ASN A 82 8.20 -11.22 31.14
CA ASN A 82 7.96 -10.73 32.51
C ASN A 82 7.86 -9.20 32.64
N SER A 83 6.78 -8.61 32.14
CA SER A 83 6.38 -7.28 32.59
C SER A 83 5.13 -7.47 33.42
N GLN A 84 5.33 -7.52 34.74
CA GLN A 84 4.27 -7.45 35.72
C GLN A 84 3.31 -6.32 35.37
N GLU A 85 2.03 -6.65 35.47
CA GLU A 85 0.87 -5.79 35.68
C GLU A 85 1.13 -4.27 35.71
N ASN A 86 0.62 -3.58 34.69
CA ASN A 86 -0.37 -2.56 34.97
C ASN A 86 -1.30 -2.37 33.77
N THR A 87 -2.57 -2.64 34.00
CA THR A 87 -3.70 -2.32 33.15
C THR A 87 -3.73 -0.81 32.93
N GLN A 88 -3.46 -0.35 31.71
CA GLN A 88 -4.03 0.91 31.24
C GLN A 88 -4.25 0.88 29.73
N GLU A 89 -5.52 0.94 29.39
CA GLU A 89 -6.11 1.02 28.06
C GLU A 89 -5.42 2.13 27.25
N ASN A 90 -4.72 1.76 26.17
CA ASN A 90 -4.03 2.73 25.33
C ASN A 90 -4.78 2.91 24.01
N ALA A 91 -5.80 3.76 24.07
CA ALA A 91 -6.29 4.47 22.91
C ALA A 91 -5.28 5.58 22.57
N GLY A 92 -4.54 5.40 21.47
CA GLY A 92 -3.73 6.45 20.85
C GLY A 92 -2.34 6.63 21.49
N SER A 93 -1.31 6.34 20.72
CA SER A 93 0.10 6.62 21.06
C SER A 93 0.34 8.12 21.27
N GLY A 94 0.10 8.61 22.49
CA GLY A 94 0.64 9.85 23.02
C GLY A 94 1.72 9.52 24.04
N GLN A 95 2.91 10.09 23.90
CA GLN A 95 3.97 9.91 24.90
C GLN A 95 3.54 10.58 26.21
N GLN A 96 3.33 9.78 27.26
CA GLN A 96 2.97 10.28 28.58
C GLN A 96 4.21 10.84 29.27
N PHE A 97 4.16 12.14 29.60
CA PHE A 97 5.26 12.90 30.21
C PHE A 97 5.20 12.81 31.74
N ASN A 98 6.16 12.14 32.36
CA ASN A 98 6.30 12.05 33.81
C ASN A 98 7.62 12.70 34.27
N GLY A 99 7.59 14.00 34.57
CA GLY A 99 8.71 14.71 35.21
C GLY A 99 8.49 16.22 35.29
N PRO A 100 9.21 16.98 36.13
CA PRO A 100 9.20 18.45 36.06
C PRO A 100 9.85 18.92 34.75
N ILE A 101 9.20 19.81 34.01
CA ILE A 101 9.72 20.43 32.75
C ILE A 101 10.96 21.30 33.03
N THR A 102 11.16 21.70 34.29
CA THR A 102 12.25 22.57 34.71
C THR A 102 13.30 21.77 35.47
N GLY A 103 14.29 21.25 34.75
CA GLY A 103 15.50 20.72 35.34
C GLY A 103 16.63 20.77 34.32
N ASP A 104 17.84 21.05 34.79
CA ASP A 104 19.08 21.13 34.00
C ASP A 104 19.51 19.76 33.39
N ASN A 105 18.57 18.82 33.26
CA ASN A 105 18.79 17.46 32.77
C ASN A 105 18.35 17.35 31.30
N PRO A 106 19.27 17.45 30.32
CA PRO A 106 18.96 17.53 28.89
C PRO A 106 18.54 16.19 28.26
N GLN A 107 18.21 15.17 29.06
CA GLN A 107 17.85 13.83 28.55
C GLN A 107 16.59 13.81 27.66
N PHE A 108 15.79 14.89 27.68
CA PHE A 108 14.60 15.05 26.84
C PHE A 108 14.73 16.16 25.80
N ALA A 109 15.89 16.83 25.70
CA ALA A 109 16.18 17.66 24.55
C ALA A 109 16.36 16.72 23.36
N GLY A 110 15.40 16.73 22.42
CA GLY A 110 15.33 15.87 21.24
C GLY A 110 16.48 16.02 20.22
N ASN A 111 17.71 16.24 20.69
CA ASN A 111 18.93 16.35 19.90
C ASN A 111 19.70 15.01 19.82
N ASN A 112 19.24 13.95 20.49
CA ASN A 112 19.90 12.65 20.43
C ASN A 112 19.39 11.79 19.26
N LEU A 113 20.02 11.94 18.09
CA LEU A 113 19.74 11.16 16.88
C LEU A 113 20.29 9.72 16.93
N THR A 114 21.02 9.30 17.97
CA THR A 114 21.68 7.98 17.99
C THR A 114 20.77 6.85 18.48
N ASN A 115 19.63 7.18 19.10
CA ASN A 115 18.71 6.21 19.69
C ASN A 115 17.44 6.00 18.87
N ASN A 116 17.29 6.70 17.74
CA ASN A 116 16.28 6.36 16.75
C ASN A 116 16.95 5.42 15.73
N PRO A 117 16.52 4.15 15.58
CA PRO A 117 17.01 3.31 14.51
C PRO A 117 16.80 4.07 13.18
N PRO A 118 17.79 4.08 12.26
CA PRO A 118 17.61 4.75 11.00
C PRO A 118 16.36 4.17 10.34
N CYS A 119 15.37 5.02 10.09
CA CYS A 119 14.28 4.66 9.20
C CYS A 119 14.96 4.15 7.91
N THR A 120 14.68 2.90 7.53
CA THR A 120 15.22 2.29 6.31
C THR A 120 14.58 2.93 5.08
N PHE A 121 14.91 4.19 4.83
CA PHE A 121 14.70 4.90 3.57
C PHE A 121 15.78 4.54 2.53
N GLY A 122 16.43 3.39 2.67
CA GLY A 122 17.64 3.04 1.91
C GLY A 122 17.40 2.23 0.63
N VAL A 123 16.18 1.74 0.36
CA VAL A 123 15.94 0.82 -0.79
C VAL A 123 14.85 1.32 -1.75
N GLU A 124 14.13 2.39 -1.39
CA GLU A 124 12.97 2.85 -2.17
C GLU A 124 13.11 4.26 -2.79
N ILE A 125 14.11 5.05 -2.41
CA ILE A 125 14.27 6.40 -2.99
C ILE A 125 14.53 6.33 -4.49
N ASP A 126 15.39 5.43 -4.96
CA ASP A 126 15.66 5.28 -6.40
C ASP A 126 14.42 4.83 -7.19
N LYS A 127 13.57 3.98 -6.58
CA LYS A 127 12.30 3.56 -7.18
C LYS A 127 11.30 4.70 -7.25
N ILE A 128 11.22 5.52 -6.21
CA ILE A 128 10.35 6.70 -6.15
C ILE A 128 10.80 7.73 -7.19
N VAL A 129 12.09 8.05 -7.27
CA VAL A 129 12.65 9.00 -8.24
C VAL A 129 12.45 8.51 -9.67
N SER A 130 12.67 7.22 -9.93
CA SER A 130 12.42 6.62 -11.25
C SER A 130 10.93 6.68 -11.63
N ALA A 131 10.03 6.38 -10.69
CA ALA A 131 8.59 6.45 -10.91
C ALA A 131 8.10 7.88 -11.18
N MET A 132 8.61 8.86 -10.42
CA MET A 132 8.29 10.28 -10.62
C MET A 132 8.78 10.79 -11.98
N THR A 133 9.96 10.36 -12.41
CA THR A 133 10.51 10.74 -13.72
C THR A 133 9.68 10.16 -14.86
N ALA A 134 9.29 8.88 -14.77
CA ALA A 134 8.41 8.25 -15.76
C ALA A 134 7.03 8.93 -15.83
N GLN A 135 6.47 9.34 -14.69
CA GLN A 135 5.20 10.05 -14.64
C GLN A 135 5.30 11.46 -15.24
N ALA A 136 6.42 12.15 -15.04
CA ALA A 136 6.65 13.46 -15.64
C ALA A 136 6.76 13.39 -17.17
N ASP A 137 7.41 12.36 -17.72
CA ASP A 137 7.57 12.22 -19.17
C ASP A 137 6.27 11.81 -19.87
N LEU A 138 5.48 10.91 -19.29
CA LEU A 138 4.13 10.59 -19.79
C LEU A 138 3.21 11.83 -19.81
N THR A 139 3.35 12.71 -18.82
CA THR A 139 2.57 13.94 -18.73
C THR A 139 2.97 14.95 -19.82
N LYS A 140 4.27 15.06 -20.13
CA LYS A 140 4.76 15.89 -21.25
C LYS A 140 4.23 15.39 -22.59
N GLU A 141 4.27 14.08 -22.83
CA GLU A 141 3.78 13.48 -24.07
C GLU A 141 2.27 13.69 -24.24
N ALA A 142 1.48 13.51 -23.17
CA ALA A 142 0.05 13.77 -23.19
C ALA A 142 -0.28 15.23 -23.50
N HIS A 143 0.44 16.19 -22.92
CA HIS A 143 0.28 17.61 -23.22
C HIS A 143 0.65 17.93 -24.68
N GLU A 144 1.71 17.32 -25.21
CA GLU A 144 2.13 17.56 -26.59
C GLU A 144 1.13 16.97 -27.59
N LEU A 145 0.62 15.76 -27.34
CA LEU A 145 -0.42 15.14 -28.15
C LEU A 145 -1.68 16.01 -28.17
N THR A 146 -2.08 16.54 -27.01
CA THR A 146 -3.23 17.44 -26.88
C THR A 146 -3.02 18.73 -27.67
N ARG A 147 -1.82 19.33 -27.60
CA ARG A 147 -1.47 20.52 -28.39
C ARG A 147 -1.56 20.23 -29.90
N ARG A 148 -1.05 19.09 -30.35
CA ARG A 148 -1.11 18.69 -31.77
C ARG A 148 -2.54 18.45 -32.23
N ALA A 149 -3.36 17.80 -31.41
CA ALA A 149 -4.78 17.59 -31.70
C ALA A 149 -5.54 18.92 -31.80
N GLN A 150 -5.32 19.85 -30.87
CA GLN A 150 -5.97 21.17 -30.92
C GLN A 150 -5.60 21.95 -32.19
N ALA A 151 -4.32 21.93 -32.58
CA ALA A 151 -3.89 22.59 -33.82
C ALA A 151 -4.57 21.99 -35.07
N GLN A 152 -4.82 20.68 -35.12
CA GLN A 152 -5.56 20.06 -36.22
C GLN A 152 -7.03 20.48 -36.23
N VAL A 153 -7.66 20.58 -35.06
CA VAL A 153 -9.04 21.09 -34.94
C VAL A 153 -9.14 22.52 -35.43
N ASP A 154 -8.19 23.39 -35.07
CA ASP A 154 -8.19 24.79 -35.51
C ASP A 154 -8.05 24.92 -37.04
N VAL A 155 -7.16 24.11 -37.65
CA VAL A 155 -7.01 24.06 -39.12
C VAL A 155 -8.29 23.55 -39.78
N ALA A 156 -8.91 22.49 -39.25
CA ALA A 156 -10.17 21.97 -39.76
C ALA A 156 -11.29 23.02 -39.66
N GLN A 157 -11.37 23.75 -38.54
CA GLN A 157 -12.34 24.82 -38.36
C GLN A 157 -12.13 25.97 -39.36
N GLN A 158 -10.88 26.35 -39.64
CA GLN A 158 -10.57 27.34 -40.68
C GLN A 158 -11.02 26.88 -42.07
N GLN A 159 -10.81 25.61 -42.41
CA GLN A 159 -11.26 25.05 -43.68
C GLN A 159 -12.79 25.06 -43.79
N ILE A 160 -13.49 24.68 -42.72
CA ILE A 160 -14.97 24.73 -42.65
C ILE A 160 -15.48 26.17 -42.82
N ASN A 161 -14.91 27.13 -42.09
CA ASN A 161 -15.32 28.53 -42.19
C ASN A 161 -15.10 29.08 -43.60
N ARG A 162 -13.99 28.69 -44.26
CA ARG A 162 -13.71 29.08 -45.65
C ARG A 162 -14.71 28.47 -46.63
N LEU A 163 -15.07 27.20 -46.45
CA LEU A 163 -16.10 26.55 -47.25
C LEU A 163 -17.47 27.23 -47.07
N LEU A 164 -17.83 27.55 -45.83
CA LEU A 164 -19.07 28.25 -45.51
C LEU A 164 -19.12 29.63 -46.20
N ALA A 165 -18.06 30.41 -46.11
CA ALA A 165 -17.97 31.71 -46.79
C ALA A 165 -18.11 31.62 -48.32
N ILE A 166 -17.54 30.57 -48.94
CA ILE A 166 -17.70 30.33 -50.39
C ILE A 166 -19.16 29.99 -50.72
N ILE A 167 -19.82 29.18 -49.89
CA ILE A 167 -21.23 28.80 -50.07
C ILE A 167 -22.14 30.03 -49.92
N GLU A 168 -21.93 30.86 -48.89
CA GLU A 168 -22.67 32.11 -48.66
C GLU A 168 -22.54 33.07 -49.86
N GLN A 169 -21.33 33.26 -50.38
CA GLN A 169 -21.08 34.09 -51.58
C GLN A 169 -21.77 33.54 -52.83
N LYS A 170 -21.82 32.21 -53.00
CA LYS A 170 -22.41 31.56 -54.18
C LYS A 170 -23.94 31.50 -54.12
N LEU A 171 -24.53 31.45 -52.93
CA LEU A 171 -25.98 31.40 -52.73
C LEU A 171 -26.61 32.79 -52.45
N ASN A 172 -25.81 33.85 -52.33
CA ASN A 172 -26.25 35.23 -52.07
C ASN A 172 -27.15 35.35 -50.83
N ILE A 173 -26.87 34.51 -49.82
CA ILE A 173 -27.58 34.51 -48.54
C ILE A 173 -26.84 35.49 -47.63
N VAL A 174 -27.46 36.63 -47.36
CA VAL A 174 -26.96 37.58 -46.34
C VAL A 174 -27.30 36.99 -44.97
N PRO A 175 -26.35 36.88 -44.03
CA PRO A 175 -26.65 36.39 -42.69
C PRO A 175 -27.59 37.37 -41.96
N VAL A 176 -28.61 36.82 -41.29
CA VAL A 176 -29.47 37.53 -40.33
C VAL A 176 -28.82 37.53 -38.96
#